data_AF-A0A2R6LYW4-F1
#
_entry.id   AF-A0A2R6LYW4-F1
#
_cell.length_a   1.000
_cell.length_b   1.000
_cell.length_c   1.000
_cell.angle_alpha   90.00
_cell.angle_beta   90.00
_cell.angle_gamma   90.00
#
_symmetry.space_group_name_H-M   'P 1'
#
loop_
_entity.id
_entity.type
_entity.pdbx_description
1 polymer ?
#
loop_
_entity_poly.entity_id
_entity_poly.type
_entity_poly.pdbx_seq_one_letter_code
_entity_poly.pdbx_strand_id
1 'polypeptide(L)'
;MLSESEALFLNRCLREVPSTASIADIEFTEDHVTDMLADVDVDESDLTRGWQRYFNARTKEVVEEGVATGDTDERYHLNPERIAEAWADEIDGKSWFAETRLEQVDEESWQFIAQSNGRGELVFRLFFNGRRVEEYTPDTLKGRFTVWFVEPKNVPDEEATFKWAEFLDDDFWETLQRDLLRLQDPRTVNICRNDSVAADDNMEGIEDAIKYKFEDCGLTVDEDPEADMPEIEEYIDGPVLFGAKEHDDAYLLVCECDLSPNHIHLHYVHDGKPAHLSESNYAEDICQFVHDKVKDYHELSAKKEDIPQTLKWLVALFGIITVPQFLPVFSFFGVNPNSQIVTNTLLFVQIGSLAIGLAIVLYLLLPVIRFRRFSWTREN
;
A
#
# COMPACT_ATOMS: atom_id res chain seq x y z
N MET A 1 -13.05 22.36 18.75
CA MET A 1 -12.10 21.67 19.63
C MET A 1 -12.79 21.25 20.91
N LEU A 2 -12.71 19.96 21.19
CA LEU A 2 -13.27 19.22 22.32
C LEU A 2 -12.17 19.13 23.39
N SER A 3 -12.36 19.77 24.55
CA SER A 3 -11.37 19.68 25.64
C SER A 3 -11.38 18.29 26.29
N GLU A 4 -10.32 17.96 27.04
CA GLU A 4 -10.24 16.70 27.79
C GLU A 4 -11.43 16.53 28.77
N SER A 5 -11.77 17.60 29.49
CA SER A 5 -12.93 17.64 30.39
C SER A 5 -14.26 17.43 29.65
N GLU A 6 -14.42 18.01 28.47
CA GLU A 6 -15.61 17.80 27.64
C GLU A 6 -15.68 16.38 27.09
N ALA A 7 -14.54 15.78 26.73
CA ALA A 7 -14.47 14.39 26.27
C ALA A 7 -14.84 13.40 27.36
N LEU A 8 -14.34 13.59 28.60
CA LEU A 8 -14.70 12.77 29.76
C LEU A 8 -16.19 12.84 30.06
N PHE A 9 -16.76 14.05 30.07
CA PHE A 9 -18.19 14.25 30.27
C PHE A 9 -19.02 13.61 29.15
N LEU A 10 -18.66 13.83 27.88
CA LEU A 10 -19.36 13.24 26.74
C LEU A 10 -19.33 11.70 26.78
N ASN A 11 -18.18 11.12 27.13
CA ASN A 11 -18.04 9.67 27.31
C ASN A 11 -18.97 9.15 28.43
N ARG A 12 -19.12 9.89 29.54
CA ARG A 12 -20.06 9.54 30.61
C ARG A 12 -21.50 9.53 30.12
N CYS A 13 -21.92 10.52 29.33
CA CYS A 13 -23.26 10.59 28.76
C CYS A 13 -23.52 9.46 27.75
N LEU A 14 -22.55 9.18 26.86
CA LEU A 14 -22.69 8.15 25.83
C LEU A 14 -22.82 6.73 26.41
N ARG A 15 -22.23 6.48 27.60
CA ARG A 15 -22.39 5.20 28.32
C ARG A 15 -23.79 4.93 28.85
N GLU A 16 -24.63 5.97 29.01
CA GLU A 16 -26.03 5.80 29.41
C GLU A 16 -26.91 5.38 28.22
N VAL A 17 -26.40 5.44 26.99
CA VAL A 17 -27.15 5.07 25.79
C VAL A 17 -27.11 3.55 25.62
N PRO A 18 -28.27 2.86 25.63
CA PRO A 18 -28.32 1.43 25.36
C PRO A 18 -27.83 1.11 23.94
N SER A 19 -27.17 -0.03 23.77
CA SER A 19 -26.61 -0.48 22.49
C SER A 19 -27.62 -0.59 21.33
N THR A 20 -28.92 -0.68 21.62
CA THR A 20 -29.99 -0.77 20.61
C THR A 20 -30.71 0.56 20.36
N ALA A 21 -30.34 1.62 21.06
CA ALA A 21 -31.00 2.93 20.99
C ALA A 21 -30.14 3.92 20.19
N SER A 22 -30.82 4.92 19.61
CA SER A 22 -30.16 6.09 19.03
C SER A 22 -29.79 7.07 20.15
N ILE A 23 -28.63 7.76 20.05
CA ILE A 23 -28.26 8.77 21.06
C ILE A 23 -29.29 9.89 21.17
N ALA A 24 -30.00 10.20 20.07
CA ALA A 24 -30.97 11.29 20.01
C ALA A 24 -32.25 10.98 20.81
N ASP A 25 -32.51 9.71 21.10
CA ASP A 25 -33.69 9.26 21.83
C ASP A 25 -33.51 9.36 23.36
N ILE A 26 -32.29 9.54 23.84
CA ILE A 26 -31.99 9.61 25.27
C ILE A 26 -32.17 11.04 25.78
N GLU A 27 -32.86 11.17 26.92
CA GLU A 27 -33.26 12.43 27.53
C GLU A 27 -32.54 12.60 28.88
N PHE A 28 -31.90 13.75 29.07
CA PHE A 28 -31.23 14.13 30.31
C PHE A 28 -31.90 15.37 30.92
N THR A 29 -32.05 15.42 32.24
CA THR A 29 -32.45 16.64 32.98
C THR A 29 -31.21 17.46 33.35
N GLU A 30 -31.40 18.73 33.69
CA GLU A 30 -30.30 19.57 34.22
C GLU A 30 -29.67 18.94 35.46
N ASP A 31 -30.48 18.48 36.43
CA ASP A 31 -30.00 17.78 37.63
C ASP A 31 -29.16 16.54 37.28
N HIS A 32 -29.59 15.74 36.30
CA HIS A 32 -28.86 14.54 35.90
C HIS A 32 -27.53 14.89 35.22
N VAL A 33 -27.49 15.98 34.44
CA VAL A 33 -26.24 16.49 33.87
C VAL A 33 -25.30 16.98 34.97
N THR A 34 -25.81 17.72 35.95
CA THR A 34 -25.02 18.18 37.11
C THR A 34 -24.44 17.01 37.91
N ASP A 35 -25.22 15.96 38.15
CA ASP A 35 -24.74 14.75 38.82
C ASP A 35 -23.63 14.06 38.00
N MET A 36 -23.77 13.97 36.68
CA MET A 36 -22.73 13.41 35.82
C MET A 36 -21.44 14.23 35.81
N LEU A 37 -21.54 15.56 35.87
CA LEU A 37 -20.39 16.46 35.96
C LEU A 37 -19.61 16.23 37.25
N ALA A 38 -20.33 16.04 38.37
CA ALA A 38 -19.73 15.70 39.65
C ALA A 38 -19.06 14.32 39.63
N ASP A 39 -19.65 13.33 38.94
CA ASP A 39 -19.10 11.97 38.81
C ASP A 39 -17.74 11.93 38.09
N VAL A 40 -17.51 12.82 37.12
CA VAL A 40 -16.26 12.86 36.35
C VAL A 40 -15.17 13.74 36.99
N ASP A 41 -15.39 14.26 38.21
CA ASP A 41 -14.50 15.18 38.95
C ASP A 41 -14.06 16.40 38.12
N VAL A 42 -14.94 16.85 37.21
CA VAL A 42 -14.70 18.04 36.40
C VAL A 42 -15.37 19.23 37.09
N ASP A 43 -14.60 20.28 37.37
CA ASP A 43 -15.16 21.51 37.94
C ASP A 43 -16.14 22.13 36.93
N GLU A 44 -17.34 22.48 37.37
CA GLU A 44 -18.36 23.13 36.54
C GLU A 44 -17.83 24.43 35.91
N SER A 45 -16.88 25.10 36.58
CA SER A 45 -16.21 26.28 36.05
C SER A 45 -15.22 25.99 34.91
N ASP A 46 -14.68 24.78 34.82
CA ASP A 46 -13.83 24.33 33.69
C ASP A 46 -14.68 24.04 32.44
N LEU A 47 -15.96 23.70 32.64
CA LEU A 47 -16.95 23.49 31.60
C LEU A 47 -17.89 24.69 31.52
N THR A 48 -17.39 25.87 31.11
CA THR A 48 -18.18 27.10 30.95
C THR A 48 -19.37 26.94 29.99
N ARG A 49 -20.48 26.29 30.38
CA ARG A 49 -21.62 25.85 29.54
C ARG A 49 -21.27 25.23 28.17
N GLY A 50 -19.99 24.94 27.91
CA GLY A 50 -19.49 24.47 26.62
C GLY A 50 -20.14 23.15 26.23
N TRP A 51 -20.39 22.29 27.22
CA TRP A 51 -21.08 21.02 27.07
C TRP A 51 -22.47 21.14 26.44
N GLN A 52 -23.19 22.25 26.66
CA GLN A 52 -24.55 22.44 26.12
C GLN A 52 -24.57 22.40 24.60
N ARG A 53 -23.42 22.68 23.95
CA ARG A 53 -23.31 22.60 22.50
C ARG A 53 -23.57 21.19 21.98
N TYR A 54 -23.29 20.13 22.74
CA TYR A 54 -23.55 18.75 22.32
C TYR A 54 -25.03 18.34 22.41
N PHE A 55 -25.89 19.20 22.95
CA PHE A 55 -27.28 18.89 23.19
C PHE A 55 -28.25 19.78 22.41
N ASN A 56 -29.40 19.21 22.10
CA ASN A 56 -30.62 19.95 21.79
C ASN A 56 -31.46 20.05 23.07
N ALA A 57 -31.83 21.27 23.47
CA ALA A 57 -32.72 21.49 24.58
C ALA A 57 -34.19 21.51 24.12
N ARG A 58 -35.07 20.88 24.90
CA ARG A 58 -36.52 20.90 24.73
C ARG A 58 -37.17 21.16 26.07
N THR A 59 -38.04 22.17 26.11
CA THR A 59 -38.83 22.46 27.31
C THR A 59 -40.06 21.55 27.33
N LYS A 60 -40.29 20.88 28.46
CA LYS A 60 -41.43 19.97 28.67
C LYS A 60 -42.20 20.39 29.92
N GLU A 61 -43.53 20.37 29.85
CA GLU A 61 -44.38 20.66 31.00
C GLU A 61 -44.30 19.51 32.01
N VAL A 62 -44.14 19.85 33.30
CA VAL A 62 -44.06 18.90 34.39
C VAL A 62 -45.47 18.40 34.70
N VAL A 63 -45.64 17.08 34.59
CA VAL A 63 -46.92 16.39 34.84
C VAL A 63 -46.78 15.52 36.08
N GLU A 64 -47.52 15.85 37.13
CA GLU A 64 -47.60 15.06 38.37
C GLU A 64 -48.95 14.36 38.43
N GLU A 65 -48.94 13.03 38.63
CA GLU A 65 -50.16 12.20 38.69
C GLU A 65 -51.13 12.37 37.50
N GLY A 66 -50.58 12.73 36.33
CA GLY A 66 -51.37 12.97 35.11
C GLY A 66 -51.98 14.37 35.01
N VAL A 67 -51.64 15.29 35.91
CA VAL A 67 -52.07 16.69 35.90
C VAL A 67 -50.87 17.60 35.62
N ALA A 68 -51.02 18.49 34.64
CA ALA A 68 -50.05 19.53 34.36
C ALA A 68 -49.93 20.49 35.54
N THR A 69 -48.71 20.67 36.05
CA THR A 69 -48.42 21.53 37.21
C THR A 69 -48.31 23.01 36.83
N GLY A 70 -48.10 23.30 35.54
CA GLY A 70 -47.76 24.63 35.03
C GLY A 70 -46.27 24.97 35.11
N ASP A 71 -45.46 24.11 35.74
CA ASP A 71 -44.01 24.22 35.72
C ASP A 71 -43.44 23.55 34.47
N THR A 72 -42.29 24.04 34.01
CA THR A 72 -41.59 23.49 32.85
C THR A 72 -40.17 23.10 33.22
N ASP A 73 -39.73 21.98 32.68
CA ASP A 73 -38.38 21.46 32.86
C ASP A 73 -37.65 21.41 31.52
N GLU A 74 -36.35 21.69 31.53
CA GLU A 74 -35.50 21.65 30.35
C GLU A 74 -34.90 20.25 30.19
N ARG A 75 -35.13 19.65 29.02
CA ARG A 75 -34.67 18.31 28.68
C ARG A 75 -33.63 18.38 27.58
N TYR A 76 -32.49 17.75 27.81
CA TYR A 76 -31.36 17.75 26.91
C TYR A 76 -31.28 16.40 26.18
N HIS A 77 -31.13 16.45 24.86
CA HIS A 77 -30.91 15.28 24.01
C HIS A 77 -29.59 15.42 23.29
N LEU A 78 -28.77 14.36 23.25
CA LEU A 78 -27.51 14.38 22.50
C LEU A 78 -27.79 14.66 21.01
N ASN A 79 -26.98 15.53 20.42
CA ASN A 79 -27.08 15.91 19.02
C ASN A 79 -25.92 15.25 18.23
N PRO A 80 -26.20 14.19 17.44
CA PRO A 80 -25.17 13.50 16.65
C PRO A 80 -24.36 14.41 15.73
N GLU A 81 -25.01 15.38 15.07
CA GLU A 81 -24.38 16.30 14.11
C GLU A 81 -23.31 17.14 14.81
N ARG A 82 -23.69 17.79 15.92
CA ARG A 82 -22.78 18.65 16.68
C ARG A 82 -21.64 17.87 17.34
N ILE A 83 -21.88 16.61 17.72
CA ILE A 83 -20.84 15.73 18.24
C ILE A 83 -19.86 15.34 17.12
N ALA A 84 -20.36 14.95 15.95
CA ALA A 84 -19.54 14.59 14.80
C ALA A 84 -18.67 15.77 14.33
N GLU A 85 -19.24 16.98 14.26
CA GLU A 85 -18.53 18.21 13.92
C GLU A 85 -17.43 18.52 14.94
N ALA A 86 -17.76 18.50 16.23
CA ALA A 86 -16.78 18.79 17.28
C ALA A 86 -15.63 17.77 17.34
N TRP A 87 -15.93 16.50 17.07
CA TRP A 87 -14.94 15.43 16.98
C TRP A 87 -14.06 15.58 15.73
N ALA A 88 -14.63 15.90 14.58
CA ALA A 88 -13.89 16.15 13.34
C ALA A 88 -12.95 17.37 13.47
N ASP A 89 -13.44 18.46 14.06
CA ASP A 89 -12.64 19.66 14.35
C ASP A 89 -11.45 19.35 15.26
N GLU A 90 -11.62 18.45 16.23
CA GLU A 90 -10.54 18.06 17.13
C GLU A 90 -9.45 17.29 16.38
N ILE A 91 -9.84 16.32 15.57
CA ILE A 91 -8.91 15.53 14.74
C ILE A 91 -8.19 16.42 13.72
N ASP A 92 -8.91 17.36 13.09
CA ASP A 92 -8.31 18.32 12.16
C ASP A 92 -7.27 19.20 12.88
N GLY A 93 -7.58 19.63 14.11
CA GLY A 93 -6.66 20.37 14.97
C GLY A 93 -5.35 19.63 15.27
N LYS A 94 -5.36 18.29 15.31
CA LYS A 94 -4.14 17.47 15.49
C LYS A 94 -3.22 17.44 14.28
N SER A 95 -3.65 17.97 13.12
CA SER A 95 -2.84 18.06 11.90
C SER A 95 -2.26 16.73 11.41
N TRP A 96 -2.94 15.61 11.71
CA TRP A 96 -2.54 14.27 11.27
C TRP A 96 -2.74 14.06 9.76
N PHE A 97 -3.71 14.76 9.18
CA PHE A 97 -4.15 14.62 7.81
C PHE A 97 -3.91 15.89 7.01
N ALA A 98 -3.70 15.74 5.70
CA ALA A 98 -3.48 16.89 4.82
C ALA A 98 -4.78 17.63 4.48
N GLU A 99 -5.88 16.88 4.37
CA GLU A 99 -7.22 17.37 4.08
C GLU A 99 -8.23 16.46 4.78
N THR A 100 -9.28 17.06 5.35
CA THR A 100 -10.37 16.35 6.00
C THR A 100 -11.71 16.88 5.51
N ARG A 101 -12.73 16.02 5.47
CA ARG A 101 -14.12 16.41 5.20
C ARG A 101 -15.06 15.54 6.01
N LEU A 102 -16.14 16.13 6.50
CA LEU A 102 -17.21 15.44 7.20
C LEU A 102 -18.47 15.50 6.35
N GLU A 103 -19.06 14.36 6.07
CA GLU A 103 -20.27 14.23 5.27
C GLU A 103 -21.35 13.49 6.06
N GLN A 104 -22.55 14.04 6.15
CA GLN A 104 -23.69 13.30 6.67
C GLN A 104 -24.13 12.28 5.62
N VAL A 105 -24.34 11.03 6.03
CA VAL A 105 -24.82 10.00 5.11
C VAL A 105 -26.27 9.64 5.37
N ASP A 106 -26.68 9.61 6.63
CA ASP A 106 -28.09 9.54 7.03
C ASP A 106 -28.29 10.15 8.42
N GLU A 107 -29.49 10.02 8.99
CA GLU A 107 -29.87 10.64 10.27
C GLU A 107 -29.08 10.10 11.48
N GLU A 108 -28.46 8.92 11.38
CA GLU A 108 -27.75 8.28 12.50
C GLU A 108 -26.28 7.97 12.18
N SER A 109 -25.77 8.41 11.01
CA SER A 109 -24.40 8.15 10.62
C SER A 109 -23.78 9.23 9.74
N TRP A 110 -22.50 9.47 10.00
CA TRP A 110 -21.65 10.44 9.33
C TRP A 110 -20.42 9.72 8.79
N GLN A 111 -19.71 10.38 7.89
CA GLN A 111 -18.50 9.87 7.30
C GLN A 111 -17.42 10.96 7.38
N PHE A 112 -16.36 10.66 8.10
CA PHE A 112 -15.16 11.49 8.15
C PHE A 112 -14.15 10.92 7.16
N ILE A 113 -13.79 11.72 6.16
CA ILE A 113 -12.92 11.33 5.07
C ILE A 113 -11.64 12.16 5.20
N ALA A 114 -10.50 11.47 5.25
CA ALA A 114 -9.21 12.07 5.50
C ALA A 114 -8.19 11.67 4.45
N GLN A 115 -7.43 12.63 3.94
CA GLN A 115 -6.31 12.39 3.02
C GLN A 115 -5.04 12.14 3.80
N SER A 116 -4.56 10.90 3.76
CA SER A 116 -3.32 10.49 4.40
C SER A 116 -2.13 10.64 3.44
N ASN A 117 -1.06 11.25 3.94
CA ASN A 117 0.20 11.38 3.21
C ASN A 117 0.82 9.99 2.95
N GLY A 118 0.70 9.52 1.71
CA GLY A 118 1.28 8.25 1.26
C GLY A 118 0.36 7.02 1.36
N ARG A 119 -0.86 7.18 1.90
CA ARG A 119 -1.83 6.08 2.04
C ARG A 119 -3.17 6.31 1.34
N GLY A 120 -3.35 7.50 0.77
CA GLY A 120 -4.55 7.85 0.02
C GLY A 120 -5.70 8.25 0.93
N GLU A 121 -6.91 8.07 0.43
CA GLU A 121 -8.14 8.42 1.14
C GLU A 121 -8.48 7.35 2.20
N LEU A 122 -8.63 7.80 3.44
CA LEU A 122 -9.18 6.99 4.54
C LEU A 122 -10.59 7.46 4.86
N VAL A 123 -11.49 6.52 5.13
CA VAL A 123 -12.90 6.76 5.38
C VAL A 123 -13.27 6.16 6.73
N PHE A 124 -13.67 7.00 7.67
CA PHE A 124 -14.14 6.62 8.99
C PHE A 124 -15.65 6.82 9.08
N ARG A 125 -16.39 5.72 9.16
CA ARG A 125 -17.84 5.75 9.27
C ARG A 125 -18.25 5.89 10.73
N LEU A 126 -18.86 7.02 11.07
CA LEU A 126 -19.28 7.35 12.43
C LEU A 126 -20.71 6.85 12.67
N PHE A 127 -20.91 6.08 13.74
CA PHE A 127 -22.22 5.56 14.14
C PHE A 127 -22.62 6.02 15.53
N PHE A 128 -23.86 6.48 15.63
CA PHE A 128 -24.51 6.92 16.86
C PHE A 128 -25.62 5.96 17.32
N ASN A 129 -25.52 4.70 16.89
CA ASN A 129 -26.43 3.61 17.22
C ASN A 129 -25.63 2.30 17.18
N GLY A 130 -25.53 1.61 18.33
CA GLY A 130 -24.72 0.38 18.46
C GLY A 130 -25.17 -0.75 17.52
N ARG A 131 -26.47 -0.87 17.25
CA ARG A 131 -26.98 -1.87 16.29
C ARG A 131 -26.44 -1.65 14.87
N ARG A 132 -26.28 -0.39 14.46
CA ARG A 132 -25.80 -0.07 13.11
C ARG A 132 -24.32 -0.37 12.92
N VAL A 133 -23.55 -0.33 14.00
CA VAL A 133 -22.15 -0.77 14.02
C VAL A 133 -22.08 -2.27 13.70
N GLU A 134 -22.95 -3.08 14.31
CA GLU A 134 -23.01 -4.53 14.09
C GLU A 134 -23.45 -4.92 12.66
N GLU A 135 -24.27 -4.08 12.02
CA GLU A 135 -24.77 -4.30 10.67
C GLU A 135 -23.78 -3.84 9.58
N TYR A 136 -22.75 -3.07 9.94
CA TYR A 136 -21.79 -2.51 8.99
C TYR A 136 -20.54 -3.38 8.88
N THR A 137 -20.11 -3.65 7.65
CA THR A 137 -18.87 -4.39 7.36
C THR A 137 -17.80 -3.42 6.86
N PRO A 138 -16.76 -3.11 7.66
CA PRO A 138 -15.63 -2.30 7.22
C PRO A 138 -14.82 -3.00 6.12
N ASP A 139 -13.97 -2.25 5.42
CA ASP A 139 -13.14 -2.75 4.31
C ASP A 139 -11.75 -2.06 4.39
N THR A 140 -10.84 -2.70 5.14
CA THR A 140 -9.49 -2.18 5.42
C THR A 140 -8.65 -2.03 4.15
N LEU A 141 -8.85 -2.91 3.15
CA LEU A 141 -8.17 -2.83 1.85
C LEU A 141 -8.54 -1.55 1.09
N LYS A 142 -9.78 -1.06 1.26
CA LYS A 142 -10.24 0.21 0.71
C LYS A 142 -10.09 1.39 1.68
N GLY A 143 -9.40 1.20 2.82
CA GLY A 143 -9.21 2.24 3.83
C GLY A 143 -10.51 2.66 4.52
N ARG A 144 -11.49 1.76 4.66
CA ARG A 144 -12.80 2.03 5.26
C ARG A 144 -12.89 1.41 6.64
N PHE A 145 -13.10 2.26 7.63
CA PHE A 145 -13.12 1.91 9.05
C PHE A 145 -14.44 2.30 9.69
N THR A 146 -14.73 1.67 10.81
CA THR A 146 -15.90 1.93 11.63
C THR A 146 -15.49 2.70 12.88
N VAL A 147 -16.25 3.74 13.24
CA VAL A 147 -16.08 4.46 14.50
C VAL A 147 -17.41 4.52 15.22
N TRP A 148 -17.44 4.06 16.46
CA TRP A 148 -18.67 4.05 17.24
C TRP A 148 -18.63 5.05 18.40
N PHE A 149 -19.76 5.75 18.57
CA PHE A 149 -20.04 6.63 19.71
C PHE A 149 -20.92 5.95 20.76
N VAL A 150 -21.72 4.96 20.34
CA VAL A 150 -22.52 4.10 21.22
C VAL A 150 -21.93 2.70 21.18
N GLU A 151 -21.67 2.13 22.35
CA GLU A 151 -21.09 0.80 22.47
C GLU A 151 -22.02 -0.27 21.87
N PRO A 152 -21.57 -1.02 20.85
CA PRO A 152 -22.34 -2.15 20.32
C PRO A 152 -22.32 -3.34 21.30
N LYS A 153 -23.20 -4.32 21.11
CA LYS A 153 -23.13 -5.57 21.89
C LYS A 153 -21.99 -6.46 21.42
N ASN A 154 -21.73 -6.46 20.11
CA ASN A 154 -20.66 -7.21 19.47
C ASN A 154 -19.84 -6.31 18.57
N VAL A 155 -18.52 -6.51 18.55
CA VAL A 155 -17.62 -5.83 17.61
C VAL A 155 -17.33 -6.80 16.46
N PRO A 156 -17.80 -6.51 15.22
CA PRO A 156 -17.72 -7.46 14.10
C PRO A 156 -16.30 -7.62 13.53
N ASP A 157 -15.46 -6.61 13.66
CA ASP A 157 -14.06 -6.61 13.20
C ASP A 157 -13.24 -5.69 14.11
N GLU A 158 -12.45 -6.27 15.03
CA GLU A 158 -11.65 -5.52 16.02
C GLU A 158 -10.49 -4.74 15.38
N GLU A 159 -10.03 -5.13 14.19
CA GLU A 159 -8.90 -4.47 13.51
C GLU A 159 -9.35 -3.25 12.71
N ALA A 160 -10.65 -3.18 12.38
CA ALA A 160 -11.22 -2.13 11.54
C ALA A 160 -12.29 -1.26 12.24
N THR A 161 -12.49 -1.48 13.55
CA THR A 161 -13.53 -0.82 14.34
C THR A 161 -12.94 -0.15 15.57
N PHE A 162 -13.15 1.16 15.68
CA PHE A 162 -12.56 1.99 16.73
C PHE A 162 -13.62 2.68 17.59
N LYS A 163 -13.31 2.92 18.85
CA LYS A 163 -14.06 3.86 19.69
C LYS A 163 -13.72 5.28 19.27
N TRP A 164 -14.71 6.17 19.28
CA TRP A 164 -14.49 7.59 19.00
C TRP A 164 -13.41 8.23 19.89
N ALA A 165 -13.32 7.79 21.15
CA ALA A 165 -12.37 8.30 22.14
C ALA A 165 -10.91 7.93 21.84
N GLU A 166 -10.66 6.85 21.08
CA GLU A 166 -9.29 6.46 20.70
C GLU A 166 -8.62 7.54 19.84
N PHE A 167 -9.40 8.28 19.03
CA PHE A 167 -8.88 9.38 18.22
C PHE A 167 -8.40 10.59 19.05
N LEU A 168 -8.72 10.61 20.34
CA LEU A 168 -8.24 11.65 21.25
C LEU A 168 -6.85 11.32 21.81
N ASP A 169 -6.38 10.08 21.68
CA ASP A 169 -5.03 9.70 22.07
C ASP A 169 -4.01 10.26 21.06
N ASP A 170 -2.88 10.76 21.54
CA ASP A 170 -1.86 11.35 20.66
C ASP A 170 -1.14 10.31 19.78
N ASP A 171 -1.05 9.07 20.27
CA ASP A 171 -0.39 7.96 19.60
C ASP A 171 -1.32 7.18 18.64
N PHE A 172 -2.61 7.54 18.58
CA PHE A 172 -3.60 6.83 17.77
C PHE A 172 -3.19 6.80 16.30
N TRP A 173 -2.84 7.95 15.73
CA TRP A 173 -2.50 8.04 14.32
C TRP A 173 -1.23 7.26 13.98
N GLU A 174 -0.21 7.29 14.84
CA GLU A 174 1.01 6.50 14.62
C GLU A 174 0.71 4.99 14.64
N THR A 175 -0.15 4.57 15.57
CA THR A 175 -0.58 3.17 15.71
C THR A 175 -1.38 2.74 14.49
N LEU A 176 -2.41 3.49 14.11
CA LEU A 176 -3.19 3.23 12.91
C LEU A 176 -2.32 3.26 11.65
N GLN A 177 -1.33 4.15 11.54
CA GLN A 177 -0.42 4.18 10.40
C GLN A 177 0.42 2.90 10.31
N ARG A 178 0.89 2.38 11.45
CA ARG A 178 1.63 1.11 11.55
C ARG A 178 0.74 -0.08 11.23
N ASP A 179 -0.52 -0.05 11.66
CA ASP A 179 -1.46 -1.13 11.38
C ASP A 179 -1.95 -1.06 9.93
N LEU A 180 -2.13 0.12 9.36
CA LEU A 180 -2.31 0.33 7.91
C LEU A 180 -1.10 -0.16 7.10
N LEU A 181 0.13 -0.07 7.64
CA LEU A 181 1.32 -0.69 7.03
C LEU A 181 1.23 -2.21 6.99
N ARG A 182 0.63 -2.83 8.01
CA ARG A 182 0.42 -4.27 8.07
C ARG A 182 -0.79 -4.73 7.25
N LEU A 183 -1.93 -4.06 7.38
CA LEU A 183 -3.18 -4.35 6.67
C LEU A 183 -3.07 -4.11 5.16
N GLN A 184 -2.23 -3.16 4.75
CA GLN A 184 -1.87 -2.93 3.35
C GLN A 184 -0.54 -3.59 2.94
N ASP A 185 0.07 -4.38 3.82
CA ASP A 185 1.18 -5.25 3.43
C ASP A 185 0.62 -6.23 2.39
N PRO A 186 1.12 -6.23 1.16
CA PRO A 186 0.52 -7.00 0.08
C PRO A 186 0.33 -8.46 0.49
N ARG A 187 -0.92 -8.94 0.46
CA ARG A 187 -1.20 -10.38 0.35
C ARG A 187 -0.69 -10.93 -0.98
N THR A 188 -0.40 -10.03 -1.94
CA THR A 188 0.13 -10.34 -3.27
C THR A 188 1.26 -9.41 -3.71
N VAL A 189 2.39 -9.95 -4.15
CA VAL A 189 3.46 -9.16 -4.78
C VAL A 189 3.54 -9.48 -6.26
N ASN A 190 3.40 -8.44 -7.10
CA ASN A 190 3.56 -8.54 -8.54
C ASN A 190 5.00 -8.92 -8.88
N ILE A 191 5.19 -10.06 -9.55
CA ILE A 191 6.50 -10.53 -10.00
C ILE A 191 6.80 -9.96 -11.39
N CYS A 192 5.90 -10.17 -12.35
CA CYS A 192 6.09 -9.74 -13.73
C CYS A 192 4.76 -9.42 -14.39
N ARG A 193 4.77 -8.42 -15.28
CA ARG A 193 3.65 -8.14 -16.16
C ARG A 193 3.62 -9.11 -17.32
N ASN A 194 2.45 -9.66 -17.62
CA ASN A 194 2.25 -10.62 -18.71
C ASN A 194 2.48 -9.98 -20.09
N ASP A 195 2.32 -8.66 -20.21
CA ASP A 195 2.60 -7.88 -21.42
C ASP A 195 4.03 -7.32 -21.50
N SER A 196 4.93 -7.73 -20.60
CA SER A 196 6.33 -7.30 -20.64
C SER A 196 7.12 -8.05 -21.72
N VAL A 197 8.19 -7.42 -22.24
CA VAL A 197 9.09 -8.06 -23.23
C VAL A 197 9.67 -9.39 -22.72
N ALA A 198 9.90 -9.52 -21.41
CA ALA A 198 10.42 -10.74 -20.81
C ALA A 198 9.39 -11.86 -20.82
N ALA A 199 8.13 -11.54 -20.47
CA ALA A 199 7.03 -12.49 -20.48
C ALA A 199 6.65 -12.90 -21.92
N ASP A 200 6.56 -11.93 -22.84
CA ASP A 200 6.24 -12.15 -24.25
C ASP A 200 7.30 -13.02 -24.95
N ASP A 201 8.59 -12.78 -24.66
CA ASP A 201 9.68 -13.56 -25.25
C ASP A 201 9.90 -14.92 -24.57
N ASN A 202 9.71 -15.02 -23.24
CA ASN A 202 10.16 -16.17 -22.46
C ASN A 202 9.49 -16.30 -21.07
N MET A 203 8.16 -16.47 -21.03
CA MET A 203 7.42 -16.70 -19.79
C MET A 203 7.92 -17.91 -18.99
N GLU A 204 8.16 -19.03 -19.68
CA GLU A 204 8.67 -20.29 -19.07
C GLU A 204 9.98 -20.04 -18.30
N GLY A 205 10.86 -19.17 -18.83
CA GLY A 205 12.08 -18.78 -18.12
C GLY A 205 11.85 -18.01 -16.82
N ILE A 206 10.77 -17.22 -16.73
CA ILE A 206 10.40 -16.52 -15.49
C ILE A 206 9.89 -17.53 -14.47
N GLU A 207 9.03 -18.47 -14.88
CA GLU A 207 8.55 -19.56 -14.03
C GLU A 207 9.71 -20.42 -13.53
N ASP A 208 10.64 -20.81 -14.41
CA ASP A 208 11.87 -21.53 -14.05
C ASP A 208 12.73 -20.77 -13.05
N ALA A 209 12.81 -19.43 -13.14
CA ALA A 209 13.56 -18.63 -12.18
C ALA A 209 12.91 -18.66 -10.79
N ILE A 210 11.58 -18.59 -10.73
CA ILE A 210 10.84 -18.69 -9.46
C ILE A 210 11.02 -20.09 -8.86
N LYS A 211 10.82 -21.15 -9.65
CA LYS A 211 11.00 -22.55 -9.22
C LYS A 211 12.42 -22.81 -8.73
N TYR A 212 13.42 -22.35 -9.48
CA TYR A 212 14.82 -22.42 -9.07
C TYR A 212 15.05 -21.73 -7.72
N LYS A 213 14.46 -20.55 -7.51
CA LYS A 213 14.66 -19.81 -6.25
C LYS A 213 13.94 -20.48 -5.08
N PHE A 214 12.76 -21.07 -5.29
CA PHE A 214 12.12 -21.92 -4.29
C PHE A 214 13.03 -23.08 -3.87
N GLU A 215 13.62 -23.80 -4.84
CA GLU A 215 14.54 -24.92 -4.57
C GLU A 215 15.82 -24.46 -3.85
N ASP A 216 16.39 -23.32 -4.24
CA ASP A 216 17.57 -22.70 -3.61
C ASP A 216 17.30 -22.32 -2.14
N CYS A 217 16.08 -21.88 -1.83
CA CYS A 217 15.61 -21.64 -0.45
C CYS A 217 15.32 -22.95 0.32
N GLY A 218 15.45 -24.12 -0.31
CA GLY A 218 15.17 -25.43 0.29
C GLY A 218 13.70 -25.81 0.32
N LEU A 219 12.86 -25.11 -0.44
CA LEU A 219 11.43 -25.39 -0.56
C LEU A 219 11.18 -26.45 -1.64
N THR A 220 10.12 -27.23 -1.47
CA THR A 220 9.70 -28.22 -2.49
C THR A 220 8.64 -27.60 -3.36
N VAL A 221 8.91 -27.51 -4.66
CA VAL A 221 7.95 -27.02 -5.66
C VAL A 221 6.85 -28.05 -5.85
N ASP A 222 5.61 -27.56 -5.85
CA ASP A 222 4.40 -28.29 -6.17
C ASP A 222 3.73 -27.66 -7.39
N GLU A 223 3.49 -28.46 -8.42
CA GLU A 223 2.84 -28.02 -9.67
C GLU A 223 1.32 -27.98 -9.52
N ASP A 224 0.75 -28.59 -8.47
CA ASP A 224 -0.69 -28.64 -8.21
C ASP A 224 -1.01 -28.42 -6.72
N PRO A 225 -0.64 -27.25 -6.16
CA PRO A 225 -0.81 -26.97 -4.73
C PRO A 225 -2.28 -26.91 -4.29
N GLU A 226 -3.21 -26.74 -5.22
CA GLU A 226 -4.67 -26.74 -4.95
C GLU A 226 -5.15 -28.12 -4.48
N ALA A 227 -4.47 -29.20 -4.88
CA ALA A 227 -4.79 -30.55 -4.43
C ALA A 227 -4.57 -30.75 -2.91
N ASP A 228 -3.59 -30.04 -2.35
CA ASP A 228 -3.26 -30.06 -0.92
C ASP A 228 -4.08 -29.05 -0.09
N MET A 229 -4.65 -28.03 -0.74
CA MET A 229 -5.37 -26.92 -0.11
C MET A 229 -6.64 -26.53 -0.89
N PRO A 230 -7.67 -27.38 -0.93
CA PRO A 230 -8.86 -27.14 -1.75
C PRO A 230 -9.65 -25.88 -1.34
N GLU A 231 -9.49 -25.39 -0.11
CA GLU A 231 -10.14 -24.17 0.38
C GLU A 231 -9.63 -22.88 -0.29
N ILE A 232 -8.48 -22.92 -0.97
CA ILE A 232 -7.87 -21.72 -1.55
C ILE A 232 -8.68 -21.13 -2.72
N GLU A 233 -9.45 -21.98 -3.43
CA GLU A 233 -10.35 -21.57 -4.51
C GLU A 233 -11.42 -20.57 -4.03
N GLU A 234 -11.75 -20.55 -2.74
CA GLU A 234 -12.69 -19.58 -2.17
C GLU A 234 -12.10 -18.16 -2.07
N TYR A 235 -10.77 -18.04 -2.17
CA TYR A 235 -10.04 -16.81 -1.92
C TYR A 235 -9.24 -16.30 -3.12
N ILE A 236 -8.75 -17.19 -3.98
CA ILE A 236 -7.98 -16.85 -5.17
C ILE A 236 -8.82 -17.16 -6.41
N ASP A 237 -9.38 -16.11 -7.03
CA ASP A 237 -10.18 -16.23 -8.25
C ASP A 237 -9.25 -16.09 -9.49
N GLY A 238 -8.80 -17.23 -10.01
CA GLY A 238 -7.93 -17.34 -11.19
C GLY A 238 -6.96 -18.52 -11.12
N PRO A 239 -6.16 -18.76 -12.17
CA PRO A 239 -5.30 -19.94 -12.22
C PRO A 239 -4.10 -19.79 -11.26
N VAL A 240 -3.95 -20.77 -10.37
CA VAL A 240 -2.69 -21.03 -9.66
C VAL A 240 -1.77 -21.80 -10.59
N LEU A 241 -0.57 -21.29 -10.82
CA LEU A 241 0.38 -21.88 -11.76
C LEU A 241 1.18 -23.00 -11.11
N PHE A 242 1.72 -22.72 -9.93
CA PHE A 242 2.48 -23.64 -9.07
C PHE A 242 2.68 -22.99 -7.71
N GLY A 243 3.18 -23.74 -6.74
CA GLY A 243 3.55 -23.21 -5.44
C GLY A 243 4.77 -23.91 -4.86
N ALA A 244 5.15 -23.51 -3.66
CA ALA A 244 6.14 -24.22 -2.87
C ALA A 244 5.72 -24.24 -1.40
N LYS A 245 5.86 -25.41 -0.79
CA LYS A 245 5.54 -25.60 0.63
C LYS A 245 6.65 -25.04 1.49
N GLU A 246 6.32 -24.09 2.36
CA GLU A 246 7.24 -23.55 3.37
C GLU A 246 7.25 -24.49 4.59
N HIS A 247 6.08 -24.74 5.20
CA HIS A 247 5.88 -25.64 6.34
C HIS A 247 4.56 -26.42 6.20
N ASP A 248 4.23 -27.33 7.14
CA ASP A 248 3.10 -28.28 7.04
C ASP A 248 1.77 -27.65 6.60
N ASP A 249 1.50 -26.40 7.01
CA ASP A 249 0.28 -25.64 6.69
C ASP A 249 0.58 -24.27 6.04
N ALA A 250 1.73 -24.10 5.38
CA ALA A 250 2.13 -22.83 4.78
C ALA A 250 2.70 -22.99 3.36
N TYR A 251 2.18 -22.21 2.41
CA TYR A 251 2.54 -22.28 0.99
C TYR A 251 2.80 -20.88 0.43
N LEU A 252 3.79 -20.79 -0.46
CA LEU A 252 3.96 -19.67 -1.38
C LEU A 252 3.36 -20.07 -2.73
N LEU A 253 2.35 -19.35 -3.19
CA LEU A 253 1.64 -19.66 -4.44
C LEU A 253 1.94 -18.63 -5.52
N VAL A 254 2.23 -19.08 -6.73
CA VAL A 254 2.37 -18.24 -7.91
C VAL A 254 1.10 -18.34 -8.72
N CYS A 255 0.45 -17.21 -9.01
CA CYS A 255 -0.81 -17.23 -9.75
C CYS A 255 -0.99 -16.03 -10.69
N GLU A 256 -2.02 -16.11 -11.53
CA GLU A 256 -2.51 -15.02 -12.39
C GLU A 256 -3.96 -14.65 -12.03
N CYS A 257 -4.25 -14.49 -10.73
CA CYS A 257 -5.61 -14.17 -10.27
C CYS A 257 -6.04 -12.71 -10.46
N ASP A 258 -7.33 -12.44 -10.27
CA ASP A 258 -7.95 -11.13 -10.50
C ASP A 258 -7.53 -10.03 -9.50
N LEU A 259 -6.79 -10.36 -8.43
CA LEU A 259 -6.26 -9.36 -7.50
C LEU A 259 -5.20 -8.46 -8.16
N SER A 260 -4.49 -8.98 -9.16
CA SER A 260 -3.56 -8.18 -9.96
C SER A 260 -3.62 -8.64 -11.42
N PRO A 261 -4.64 -8.16 -12.17
CA PRO A 261 -4.84 -8.61 -13.53
C PRO A 261 -3.63 -8.27 -14.40
N ASN A 262 -3.32 -9.14 -15.36
CA ASN A 262 -2.18 -9.02 -16.28
C ASN A 262 -0.80 -9.12 -15.61
N HIS A 263 -0.70 -9.73 -14.42
CA HIS A 263 0.56 -10.00 -13.75
C HIS A 263 0.61 -11.43 -13.20
N ILE A 264 1.79 -12.04 -13.29
CA ILE A 264 2.19 -13.13 -12.40
C ILE A 264 2.50 -12.51 -11.04
N HIS A 265 1.92 -13.06 -9.98
CA HIS A 265 2.15 -12.58 -8.63
C HIS A 265 2.23 -13.72 -7.60
N LEU A 266 2.88 -13.43 -6.48
CA LEU A 266 3.11 -14.36 -5.37
C LEU A 266 2.07 -14.12 -4.28
N HIS A 267 1.48 -15.17 -3.72
CA HIS A 267 0.67 -15.16 -2.50
C HIS A 267 1.37 -15.97 -1.42
N TYR A 268 1.13 -15.61 -0.16
CA TYR A 268 1.41 -16.48 0.97
C TYR A 268 0.11 -16.99 1.56
N VAL A 269 0.04 -18.29 1.81
CA VAL A 269 -1.14 -18.97 2.34
C VAL A 269 -0.74 -19.71 3.59
N HIS A 270 -1.50 -19.51 4.67
CA HIS A 270 -1.31 -20.22 5.93
C HIS A 270 -2.65 -20.76 6.42
N ASP A 271 -2.69 -22.03 6.80
CA ASP A 271 -3.91 -22.73 7.27
C ASP A 271 -5.09 -22.58 6.29
N GLY A 272 -4.80 -22.78 4.99
CA GLY A 272 -5.77 -22.70 3.90
C GLY A 272 -6.29 -21.30 3.58
N LYS A 273 -5.72 -20.25 4.19
CA LYS A 273 -6.18 -18.86 4.00
C LYS A 273 -5.04 -17.94 3.54
N PRO A 274 -5.34 -16.90 2.73
CA PRO A 274 -4.35 -15.89 2.41
C PRO A 274 -3.81 -15.21 3.67
N ALA A 275 -2.50 -15.21 3.82
CA ALA A 275 -1.74 -14.57 4.88
C ALA A 275 -0.87 -13.44 4.31
N HIS A 276 -0.24 -12.66 5.18
CA HIS A 276 0.64 -11.57 4.73
C HIS A 276 1.97 -12.13 4.20
N LEU A 277 2.50 -11.60 3.09
CA LEU A 277 3.77 -12.06 2.53
C LEU A 277 4.95 -11.84 3.50
N SER A 278 4.88 -10.88 4.41
CA SER A 278 5.88 -10.67 5.47
C SER A 278 5.93 -11.78 6.52
N GLU A 279 4.92 -12.65 6.59
CA GLU A 279 4.94 -13.82 7.45
C GLU A 279 5.75 -14.99 6.86
N SER A 280 6.07 -14.94 5.56
CA SER A 280 6.98 -15.90 4.93
C SER A 280 8.43 -15.50 5.18
N ASN A 281 9.29 -16.49 5.44
CA ASN A 281 10.73 -16.24 5.57
C ASN A 281 11.43 -16.04 4.22
N TYR A 282 10.76 -16.35 3.11
CA TYR A 282 11.39 -16.45 1.79
C TYR A 282 10.78 -15.52 0.74
N ALA A 283 9.56 -15.03 0.94
CA ALA A 283 8.82 -14.24 -0.06
C ALA A 283 9.61 -13.05 -0.62
N GLU A 284 10.24 -12.25 0.25
CA GLU A 284 11.01 -11.06 -0.16
C GLU A 284 12.21 -11.45 -1.05
N ASP A 285 12.99 -12.44 -0.63
CA ASP A 285 14.16 -12.94 -1.36
C ASP A 285 13.78 -13.49 -2.74
N ILE A 286 12.65 -14.21 -2.83
CA ILE A 286 12.14 -14.77 -4.08
C ILE A 286 11.70 -13.66 -5.03
N CYS A 287 10.88 -12.72 -4.54
CA CYS A 287 10.41 -11.60 -5.34
C CYS A 287 11.58 -10.76 -5.86
N GLN A 288 12.54 -10.43 -4.99
CA GLN A 288 13.70 -9.63 -5.37
C GLN A 288 14.56 -10.34 -6.44
N PHE A 289 14.86 -11.62 -6.26
CA PHE A 289 15.64 -12.39 -7.23
C PHE A 289 15.00 -12.38 -8.61
N VAL A 290 13.69 -12.61 -8.69
CA VAL A 290 12.98 -12.70 -9.97
C VAL A 290 12.82 -11.32 -10.61
N HIS A 291 12.57 -10.28 -9.82
CA HIS A 291 12.56 -8.89 -10.30
C HIS A 291 13.90 -8.50 -10.93
N ASP A 292 15.01 -8.83 -10.28
CA ASP A 292 16.35 -8.55 -10.79
C ASP A 292 16.61 -9.32 -12.09
N LYS A 293 16.14 -10.57 -12.19
CA LYS A 293 16.23 -11.37 -13.43
C LYS A 293 15.44 -10.78 -14.59
N VAL A 294 14.18 -10.41 -14.35
CA VAL A 294 13.31 -9.80 -15.36
C VAL A 294 13.92 -8.48 -15.84
N LYS A 295 14.40 -7.65 -14.91
CA LYS A 295 15.07 -6.39 -15.21
C LYS A 295 16.34 -6.58 -16.04
N ASP A 296 17.21 -7.51 -15.63
CA ASP A 296 18.43 -7.84 -16.37
C ASP A 296 18.12 -8.31 -17.79
N TYR A 297 17.09 -9.14 -17.95
CA TYR A 297 16.64 -9.60 -19.26
C TYR A 297 16.17 -8.44 -20.15
N HIS A 298 15.31 -7.54 -19.62
CA HIS A 298 14.86 -6.35 -20.35
C HIS A 298 16.05 -5.48 -20.78
N GLU A 299 16.99 -5.20 -19.87
CA GLU A 299 18.17 -4.39 -20.18
C GLU A 299 19.05 -5.02 -21.27
N LEU A 300 19.28 -6.33 -21.20
CA LEU A 300 20.09 -7.04 -22.19
C LEU A 300 19.37 -7.18 -23.54
N SER A 301 18.04 -7.34 -23.53
CA SER A 301 17.22 -7.40 -24.75
C SER A 301 17.24 -6.06 -25.49
N ALA A 302 17.02 -4.94 -24.77
CA ALA A 302 17.11 -3.59 -25.36
C ALA A 302 18.50 -3.30 -25.95
N LYS A 303 19.58 -3.63 -25.23
CA LYS A 303 20.97 -3.44 -25.71
C LYS A 303 21.30 -4.32 -26.92
N LYS A 304 20.65 -5.50 -27.06
CA LYS A 304 20.82 -6.39 -28.22
C LYS A 304 20.20 -5.79 -29.48
N GLU A 305 19.04 -5.15 -29.37
CA GLU A 305 18.37 -4.52 -30.52
C GLU A 305 19.14 -3.30 -31.08
N ASP A 306 19.90 -2.60 -30.23
CA ASP A 306 20.70 -1.43 -30.64
C ASP A 306 21.98 -1.77 -31.41
N ILE A 307 22.54 -2.98 -31.22
CA ILE A 307 23.83 -3.39 -31.78
C ILE A 307 23.88 -3.38 -33.32
N PRO A 308 22.86 -3.89 -34.06
CA PRO A 308 22.82 -3.79 -35.51
C PRO A 308 22.92 -2.35 -36.04
N GLN A 309 22.44 -1.36 -35.27
CA GLN A 309 22.48 0.05 -35.66
C GLN A 309 23.85 0.68 -35.37
N THR A 310 24.46 0.38 -34.22
CA THR A 310 25.81 0.86 -33.87
C THR A 310 26.88 0.23 -34.77
N LEU A 311 26.75 -1.05 -35.13
CA LEU A 311 27.70 -1.76 -35.98
C LEU A 311 27.74 -1.16 -37.40
N LYS A 312 26.60 -0.73 -37.95
CA LYS A 312 26.52 -0.04 -39.25
C LYS A 312 27.33 1.26 -39.26
N TRP A 313 27.25 2.05 -38.19
CA TRP A 313 28.03 3.29 -38.05
C TRP A 313 29.52 3.02 -37.94
N LEU A 314 29.92 1.96 -37.24
CA LEU A 314 31.34 1.60 -37.14
C LEU A 314 31.93 1.09 -38.45
N VAL A 315 31.20 0.25 -39.20
CA VAL A 315 31.67 -0.18 -40.53
C VAL A 315 31.86 1.03 -41.45
N ALA A 316 30.98 2.03 -41.37
CA ALA A 316 31.15 3.29 -42.10
C ALA A 316 32.38 4.09 -41.63
N LEU A 317 32.60 4.21 -40.31
CA LEU A 317 33.76 4.91 -39.74
C LEU A 317 35.10 4.22 -40.05
N PHE A 318 35.18 2.89 -39.91
CA PHE A 318 36.38 2.11 -40.25
C PHE A 318 36.63 2.07 -41.77
N GLY A 319 35.59 2.12 -42.60
CA GLY A 319 35.72 2.25 -44.06
C GLY A 319 36.38 3.56 -44.50
N ILE A 320 36.33 4.61 -43.68
CA ILE A 320 36.95 5.93 -43.96
C ILE A 320 38.44 5.95 -43.57
N ILE A 321 38.91 5.07 -42.68
CA ILE A 321 40.32 4.96 -42.26
C ILE A 321 41.12 4.21 -43.35
N THR A 322 41.20 4.78 -44.54
CA THR A 322 42.12 4.34 -45.58
C THR A 322 43.38 5.21 -45.52
N VAL A 323 44.54 4.55 -45.43
CA VAL A 323 45.91 5.12 -45.43
C VAL A 323 46.19 6.23 -46.45
N PRO A 324 45.57 6.30 -47.65
CA PRO A 324 45.95 7.28 -48.66
C PRO A 324 45.82 8.74 -48.22
N GLN A 325 44.99 9.03 -47.21
CA GLN A 325 44.64 10.41 -46.83
C GLN A 325 45.73 11.12 -46.00
N PHE A 326 46.69 10.37 -45.43
CA PHE A 326 47.79 10.93 -44.63
C PHE A 326 49.10 11.16 -45.42
N LEU A 327 49.24 10.51 -46.60
CA LEU A 327 50.41 10.70 -47.49
C LEU A 327 50.64 12.18 -47.90
N PRO A 328 49.60 12.98 -48.19
CA PRO A 328 49.77 14.40 -48.53
C PRO A 328 50.36 15.22 -47.37
N VAL A 329 50.01 14.90 -46.12
CA VAL A 329 50.49 15.62 -44.93
C VAL A 329 52.00 15.43 -44.76
N PHE A 330 52.51 14.21 -44.91
CA PHE A 330 53.95 13.96 -44.85
C PHE A 330 54.71 14.65 -45.98
N SER A 331 54.12 14.70 -47.19
CA SER A 331 54.70 15.43 -48.32
C SER A 331 54.71 16.95 -48.10
N PHE A 332 53.71 17.50 -47.41
CA PHE A 332 53.63 18.93 -47.06
C PHE A 332 54.74 19.36 -46.08
N PHE A 333 55.11 18.49 -45.15
CA PHE A 333 56.22 18.74 -44.22
C PHE A 333 57.61 18.38 -44.79
N GLY A 334 57.70 18.07 -46.08
CA GLY A 334 58.98 17.76 -46.75
C GLY A 334 59.58 16.41 -46.37
N VAL A 335 58.79 15.51 -45.76
CA VAL A 335 59.25 14.17 -45.38
C VAL A 335 59.08 13.24 -46.58
N ASN A 336 60.14 12.53 -46.97
CA ASN A 336 60.05 11.56 -48.05
C ASN A 336 59.06 10.44 -47.65
N PRO A 337 57.93 10.27 -48.38
CA PRO A 337 56.91 9.29 -48.03
C PRO A 337 57.41 7.84 -48.14
N ASN A 338 58.50 7.61 -48.89
CA ASN A 338 59.16 6.31 -49.00
C ASN A 338 60.28 6.10 -47.98
N SER A 339 60.45 7.02 -47.01
CA SER A 339 61.42 6.82 -45.94
C SER A 339 60.91 5.75 -44.96
N GLN A 340 61.84 4.91 -44.49
CA GLN A 340 61.54 3.83 -43.56
C GLN A 340 60.87 4.32 -42.26
N ILE A 341 61.17 5.57 -41.84
CA ILE A 341 60.56 6.21 -40.67
C ILE A 341 59.07 6.50 -40.90
N VAL A 342 58.68 7.03 -42.07
CA VAL A 342 57.27 7.29 -42.42
C VAL A 342 56.51 5.98 -42.57
N THR A 343 57.10 4.99 -43.24
CA THR A 343 56.49 3.66 -43.40
C THR A 343 56.24 3.00 -42.04
N ASN A 344 57.24 3.01 -41.13
CA ASN A 344 57.08 2.44 -39.79
C ASN A 344 56.01 3.19 -38.98
N THR A 345 55.99 4.53 -39.04
CA THR A 345 55.01 5.36 -38.32
C THR A 345 53.58 5.08 -38.80
N LEU A 346 53.37 5.01 -40.12
CA LEU A 346 52.07 4.64 -40.70
C LEU A 346 51.63 3.24 -40.29
N LEU A 347 52.58 2.29 -40.25
CA LEU A 347 52.32 0.91 -39.85
C LEU A 347 51.93 0.83 -38.36
N PHE A 348 52.59 1.60 -37.48
CA PHE A 348 52.20 1.72 -36.06
C PHE A 348 50.81 2.34 -35.89
N VAL A 349 50.50 3.41 -36.63
CA VAL A 349 49.17 4.03 -36.60
C VAL A 349 48.10 3.04 -37.07
N GLN A 350 48.35 2.29 -38.15
CA GLN A 350 47.42 1.25 -38.61
C GLN A 350 47.22 0.14 -37.58
N ILE A 351 48.29 -0.38 -36.97
CA ILE A 351 48.19 -1.41 -35.93
C ILE A 351 47.40 -0.86 -34.73
N GLY A 352 47.69 0.37 -34.30
CA GLY A 352 46.96 1.03 -33.21
C GLY A 352 45.48 1.22 -33.52
N SER A 353 45.14 1.71 -34.72
CA SER A 353 43.75 1.87 -35.17
C SER A 353 43.03 0.52 -35.27
N LEU A 354 43.70 -0.53 -35.74
CA LEU A 354 43.14 -1.89 -35.79
C LEU A 354 42.86 -2.42 -34.38
N ALA A 355 43.79 -2.22 -33.44
CA ALA A 355 43.64 -2.65 -32.05
C ALA A 355 42.47 -1.92 -31.36
N ILE A 356 42.36 -0.60 -31.55
CA ILE A 356 41.23 0.20 -31.05
C ILE A 356 39.92 -0.28 -31.68
N GLY A 357 39.90 -0.53 -32.99
CA GLY A 357 38.71 -1.04 -33.67
C GLY A 357 38.29 -2.40 -33.17
N LEU A 358 39.23 -3.31 -32.96
CA LEU A 358 38.96 -4.61 -32.37
C LEU A 358 38.40 -4.48 -30.94
N ALA A 359 38.97 -3.60 -30.12
CA ALA A 359 38.49 -3.35 -28.77
C ALA A 359 37.06 -2.79 -28.75
N ILE A 360 36.74 -1.85 -29.65
CA ILE A 360 35.38 -1.29 -29.79
C ILE A 360 34.41 -2.38 -30.25
N VAL A 361 34.78 -3.21 -31.24
CA VAL A 361 33.93 -4.32 -31.71
C VAL A 361 33.68 -5.32 -30.58
N LEU A 362 34.71 -5.69 -29.82
CA LEU A 362 34.56 -6.59 -28.67
C LEU A 362 33.66 -5.99 -27.59
N TYR A 363 33.83 -4.70 -27.28
CA TYR A 363 32.99 -3.97 -26.33
C TYR A 363 31.52 -3.94 -26.76
N LEU A 364 31.24 -3.73 -28.05
CA LEU A 364 29.88 -3.72 -28.58
C LEU A 364 29.26 -5.12 -28.71
N LEU A 365 30.07 -6.17 -28.84
CA LEU A 365 29.56 -7.55 -28.81
C LEU A 365 29.30 -8.04 -27.38
N LEU A 366 29.79 -7.34 -26.37
CA LEU A 366 29.69 -7.73 -24.97
C LEU A 366 28.24 -7.90 -24.49
N PRO A 367 27.29 -7.00 -24.81
CA PRO A 367 25.87 -7.21 -24.47
C PRO A 367 25.26 -8.44 -25.15
N VAL A 368 25.60 -8.74 -26.41
CA VAL A 368 25.12 -9.96 -27.10
C VAL A 368 25.69 -11.22 -26.45
N ILE A 369 26.97 -11.19 -26.07
CA ILE A 369 27.60 -12.31 -25.36
C ILE A 369 26.94 -12.50 -23.98
N ARG A 370 26.66 -11.41 -23.26
CA ARG A 370 25.95 -11.45 -21.97
C ARG A 370 24.52 -11.96 -22.14
N PHE A 371 23.76 -11.47 -23.12
CA PHE A 371 22.40 -11.97 -23.42
C PHE A 371 22.41 -13.46 -23.77
N ARG A 372 23.36 -13.92 -24.60
CA ARG A 372 23.49 -15.36 -24.93
C ARG A 372 23.90 -16.25 -23.75
N ARG A 373 24.54 -15.67 -22.73
CA ARG A 373 24.94 -16.38 -21.51
C ARG A 373 23.94 -16.19 -20.38
N PHE A 374 22.96 -15.31 -20.55
CA PHE A 374 21.93 -15.07 -19.57
C PHE A 374 21.21 -16.39 -19.27
N SER A 375 20.98 -16.63 -17.98
CA SER A 375 20.32 -17.81 -17.47
C SER A 375 19.36 -17.37 -16.38
N TRP A 376 18.14 -17.88 -16.47
CA TRP A 376 17.09 -17.68 -15.48
C TRP A 376 17.39 -18.40 -14.15
N THR A 377 18.16 -19.49 -14.22
CA THR A 377 18.40 -20.43 -13.11
C THR A 377 19.82 -20.37 -12.53
N ARG A 378 20.58 -19.30 -12.75
CA ARG A 378 21.93 -19.12 -12.18
C ARG A 378 22.15 -17.70 -11.71
N GLU A 379 22.81 -17.50 -10.59
CA GLU A 379 23.36 -16.19 -10.24
C GLU A 379 24.47 -15.81 -11.25
N ASN A 380 24.37 -14.61 -11.84
CA ASN A 380 25.26 -14.14 -12.90
C ASN A 380 26.54 -13.50 -12.36
#